data_AF-A0AAJ2H4F7-F1
#
_entry.id   AF-A0AAJ2H4F7-F1
#
_cell.length_a   1.000
_cell.length_b   1.000
_cell.length_c   1.000
_cell.angle_alpha   90.00
_cell.angle_beta   90.00
_cell.angle_gamma   90.00
#
_symmetry.space_group_name_H-M   'P 1'
#
loop_
_entity.id
_entity.type
_entity.pdbx_description
1 polymer ?
#
loop_
_entity_poly.entity_id
_entity_poly.type
_entity_poly.pdbx_seq_one_letter_code
_entity_poly.pdbx_strand_id
1 'polypeptide(L)'
;MAQRYIPEIVDGDKRILLINGEPVPYCLARIPPAGETRGNLAAGGRGEARPLTQKDFEIAAKIGPTLREKGLIFVGLDVIGDYVTEINVTSPTCVREIDDQFGTSISDDLFAVLEQ
;
A
#
# COMPACT_ATOMS: atom_id res chain seq x y z
N MET A 1 -0.87 15.05 15.71
CA MET A 1 0.26 14.95 14.76
C MET A 1 0.08 16.03 13.70
N ALA A 2 1.16 16.66 13.23
CA ALA A 2 1.12 17.60 12.10
C ALA A 2 2.15 17.15 11.07
N GLN A 3 1.76 17.15 9.79
CA GLN A 3 2.61 16.78 8.66
C GLN A 3 2.51 17.86 7.58
N ARG A 4 3.56 18.02 6.77
CA ARG A 4 3.54 18.88 5.58
C ARG A 4 2.53 18.33 4.59
N TYR A 5 1.77 19.21 3.93
CA TYR A 5 0.93 18.82 2.79
C TYR A 5 1.79 18.31 1.63
N ILE A 6 1.36 17.22 0.99
CA ILE A 6 2.04 16.58 -0.14
C ILE A 6 1.12 16.73 -1.37
N PRO A 7 1.39 17.68 -2.29
CA PRO A 7 0.53 17.97 -3.44
C PRO A 7 0.25 16.78 -4.35
N GLU A 8 1.15 15.80 -4.39
CA GLU A 8 1.07 14.56 -5.17
C GLU A 8 -0.10 13.66 -4.73
N ILE A 9 -0.84 14.02 -3.67
CA ILE A 9 -2.11 13.35 -3.30
C ILE A 9 -3.14 13.36 -4.44
N VAL A 10 -3.04 14.31 -5.37
CA VAL A 10 -3.88 14.34 -6.59
C VAL A 10 -3.70 13.10 -7.46
N ASP A 11 -2.51 12.48 -7.43
CA ASP A 11 -2.19 11.25 -8.17
C ASP A 11 -2.56 9.98 -7.40
N GLY A 12 -3.00 10.16 -6.14
CA GLY A 12 -3.50 9.13 -5.26
C GLY A 12 -2.57 8.79 -4.10
N ASP A 13 -3.20 8.41 -2.98
CA ASP A 13 -2.53 7.80 -1.85
C ASP A 13 -2.37 6.29 -2.10
N LYS A 14 -1.15 5.86 -2.40
CA LYS A 14 -0.82 4.49 -2.78
C LYS A 14 -0.81 3.59 -1.54
N ARG A 15 -1.65 2.55 -1.57
CA ARG A 15 -1.57 1.40 -0.66
C ARG A 15 -0.63 0.35 -1.24
N ILE A 16 0.57 0.23 -0.67
CA ILE A 16 1.54 -0.82 -0.99
C ILE A 16 1.41 -1.92 0.05
N LEU A 17 1.11 -3.14 -0.37
CA LEU A 17 1.02 -4.29 0.53
C LEU A 17 2.38 -4.99 0.62
N LEU A 18 2.78 -5.35 1.83
CA LEU A 18 3.95 -6.18 2.09
C LEU A 18 3.51 -7.48 2.77
N ILE A 19 4.05 -8.58 2.27
CA ILE A 19 3.92 -9.92 2.82
C ILE A 19 5.31 -10.36 3.28
N ASN A 20 5.44 -10.61 4.58
CA ASN A 20 6.70 -10.98 5.23
C ASN A 20 7.86 -10.00 4.91
N GLY A 21 7.56 -8.71 4.79
CA GLY A 21 8.54 -7.68 4.43
C GLY A 21 8.86 -7.58 2.93
N GLU A 22 8.30 -8.43 2.06
CA GLU A 22 8.43 -8.31 0.61
C GLU A 22 7.19 -7.60 0.03
N PRO A 23 7.35 -6.65 -0.90
CA PRO A 23 6.21 -5.95 -1.49
C PRO A 23 5.49 -6.80 -2.54
N VAL A 24 4.16 -6.73 -2.54
CA VAL A 24 3.34 -7.12 -3.70
C VAL A 24 3.71 -6.21 -4.88
N PRO A 25 3.86 -6.71 -6.12
CA PRO A 25 4.37 -5.93 -7.26
C PRO A 25 3.43 -4.82 -7.76
N TYR A 26 2.24 -4.69 -7.16
CA TYR A 26 1.25 -3.67 -7.46
C TYR A 26 0.79 -2.97 -6.17
N CYS A 27 0.42 -1.70 -6.29
CA CYS A 27 -0.27 -0.93 -5.26
C CYS A 27 -1.68 -0.56 -5.72
N LEU A 28 -2.53 -0.15 -4.77
CA LEU A 28 -3.77 0.56 -5.09
C LEU A 28 -3.58 2.06 -4.85
N ALA A 29 -3.53 2.87 -5.92
CA ALA A 29 -3.60 4.32 -5.80
C ALA A 29 -5.04 4.74 -5.48
N ARG A 30 -5.25 5.37 -4.33
CA ARG A 30 -6.57 5.81 -3.87
C ARG A 30 -6.71 7.31 -4.13
N ILE A 31 -7.38 7.65 -5.22
CA ILE A 31 -7.44 9.01 -5.77
C ILE A 31 -8.62 9.76 -5.16
N PRO A 32 -8.40 10.94 -4.54
CA PRO A 32 -9.48 11.73 -3.96
C PRO A 32 -10.51 12.18 -5.01
N PRO A 33 -11.78 12.33 -4.63
CA PRO A 33 -12.76 12.99 -5.49
C PRO A 33 -12.44 14.49 -5.64
N ALA A 34 -12.98 15.11 -6.69
CA ALA A 34 -12.76 16.53 -6.95
C ALA A 34 -13.19 17.40 -5.75
N GLY A 35 -12.27 18.23 -5.26
CA GLY A 35 -12.50 19.13 -4.11
C GLY A 35 -12.24 18.51 -2.74
N GLU A 36 -11.85 17.24 -2.67
CA GLU A 36 -11.51 16.54 -1.42
C GLU A 36 -10.00 16.26 -1.36
N THR A 37 -9.42 16.27 -0.15
CA THR A 37 -7.99 15.98 0.05
C THR A 37 -7.73 14.57 0.54
N ARG A 38 -8.78 13.85 0.98
CA ARG A 38 -8.68 12.48 1.47
C ARG A 38 -8.83 11.50 0.31
N GLY A 39 -7.77 10.74 0.04
CA GLY A 39 -7.76 9.73 -1.03
C GLY A 39 -8.44 8.41 -0.68
N ASN A 40 -8.65 8.11 0.61
CA ASN A 40 -9.10 6.78 1.03
C ASN A 40 -10.49 6.40 0.46
N LEU A 41 -10.68 5.09 0.24
CA LEU A 41 -11.90 4.56 -0.39
C LEU A 41 -13.17 4.84 0.45
N ALA A 42 -13.03 4.87 1.79
CA ALA A 42 -14.13 5.15 2.70
C ALA A 42 -14.69 6.59 2.54
N ALA A 43 -13.87 7.53 2.06
CA ALA A 43 -14.28 8.90 1.75
C ALA A 43 -14.77 9.06 0.30
N GLY A 44 -14.96 7.96 -0.45
CA GLY A 44 -15.38 7.98 -1.85
C GLY A 44 -14.23 8.11 -2.85
N GLY A 45 -12.99 7.87 -2.42
CA GLY A 45 -11.84 7.80 -3.31
C GLY A 45 -11.97 6.66 -4.33
N ARG A 46 -11.44 6.88 -5.54
CA ARG A 46 -11.39 5.85 -6.59
C ARG A 46 -10.09 5.05 -6.44
N GLY A 47 -10.22 3.73 -6.32
CA GLY A 47 -9.07 2.82 -6.35
C GLY A 47 -8.64 2.53 -7.78
N GLU A 48 -7.35 2.72 -8.07
CA GLU A 48 -6.72 2.36 -9.33
C GLU A 48 -5.46 1.56 -9.04
N ALA A 49 -5.44 0.28 -9.42
CA ALA A 49 -4.26 -0.53 -9.20
C ALA A 49 -3.17 -0.11 -10.19
N ARG A 50 -1.91 -0.11 -9.74
CA ARG A 50 -0.75 0.28 -10.55
C ARG A 50 0.46 -0.58 -10.22
N PRO A 51 1.36 -0.86 -11.18
CA PRO A 51 2.66 -1.43 -10.87
C PRO A 51 3.43 -0.54 -9.89
N LEU A 52 4.19 -1.13 -8.99
CA LEU A 52 5.09 -0.38 -8.13
C LEU A 52 6.15 0.34 -8.97
N THR A 53 6.41 1.60 -8.60
CA THR A 53 7.53 2.35 -9.17
C THR A 53 8.85 1.90 -8.57
N GLN A 54 9.97 2.27 -9.20
CA GLN A 54 11.30 2.05 -8.62
C GLN A 54 11.40 2.61 -7.19
N LYS A 55 10.75 3.76 -6.94
CA LYS A 55 10.77 4.39 -5.63
C LYS A 55 10.00 3.59 -4.58
N ASP A 56 8.88 2.99 -4.97
CA ASP A 56 8.07 2.14 -4.10
C ASP A 56 8.85 0.90 -3.65
N PHE A 57 9.58 0.27 -4.58
CA PHE A 57 10.49 -0.83 -4.25
C PHE A 57 11.62 -0.40 -3.31
N GLU A 58 12.21 0.78 -3.50
CA GLU A 58 13.21 1.33 -2.58
C GLU A 58 12.66 1.55 -1.16
N ILE A 59 11.43 2.05 -1.04
CA ILE A 59 10.74 2.25 0.24
C ILE A 59 10.52 0.90 0.92
N ALA A 60 9.95 -0.07 0.19
CA ALA A 60 9.68 -1.40 0.71
C ALA A 60 10.97 -2.10 1.15
N ALA A 61 12.05 -2.03 0.36
CA ALA A 61 13.34 -2.64 0.70
C ALA A 61 13.97 -2.06 1.98
N LYS A 62 13.72 -0.78 2.28
CA LYS A 62 14.22 -0.13 3.51
C LYS A 62 13.43 -0.53 4.75
N ILE A 63 12.10 -0.68 4.63
CA ILE A 63 11.19 -0.90 5.76
C ILE A 63 10.96 -2.40 6.03
N GLY A 64 10.89 -3.19 4.96
CA GLY A 64 10.58 -4.62 4.96
C GLY A 64 11.37 -5.44 5.99
N PRO A 65 12.71 -5.32 6.07
CA PRO A 65 13.51 -6.07 7.04
C PRO A 65 13.07 -5.84 8.49
N THR A 66 12.79 -4.58 8.87
CA THR A 66 12.33 -4.24 10.23
C THR A 66 10.93 -4.78 10.52
N LEU A 67 10.03 -4.81 9.53
CA LEU A 67 8.70 -5.41 9.69
C LEU A 67 8.82 -6.92 9.93
N ARG A 68 9.67 -7.61 9.16
CA ARG A 68 9.96 -9.03 9.32
C ARG A 68 10.54 -9.34 10.70
N GLU A 69 11.56 -8.58 11.14
CA GLU A 69 12.16 -8.73 12.48
C GLU A 69 11.13 -8.57 13.62
N LYS A 70 10.10 -7.73 13.41
CA LYS A 70 9.03 -7.49 14.38
C LYS A 70 7.88 -8.51 14.29
N GLY A 71 7.95 -9.48 13.38
CA GLY A 71 6.87 -10.46 13.16
C GLY A 71 5.62 -9.86 12.52
N LEU A 72 5.74 -8.72 11.84
CA LEU A 72 4.63 -8.08 11.12
C LEU A 72 4.50 -8.68 9.72
N ILE A 73 3.73 -9.76 9.62
CA ILE A 73 3.64 -10.58 8.41
C ILE A 73 2.85 -9.90 7.29
N PHE A 74 1.76 -9.19 7.60
CA PHE A 74 0.93 -8.51 6.59
C PHE A 74 0.76 -7.04 6.94
N VAL A 75 1.30 -6.15 6.09
CA VAL A 75 1.39 -4.72 6.35
C VAL A 75 0.97 -3.93 5.11
N GLY A 76 0.26 -2.84 5.30
CA GLY A 76 0.00 -1.84 4.26
C GLY A 76 0.81 -0.57 4.51
N LEU A 77 1.63 -0.14 3.56
CA LEU A 77 2.21 1.20 3.57
C LEU A 77 1.30 2.14 2.80
N ASP A 78 1.05 3.31 3.38
CA ASP A 78 0.40 4.42 2.69
C ASP A 78 1.50 5.38 2.23
N VAL A 79 1.53 5.66 0.92
CA VAL A 79 2.59 6.44 0.26
C VAL A 79 1.98 7.49 -0.65
N ILE A 80 2.35 8.75 -0.44
CA ILE A 80 1.99 9.86 -1.32
C ILE A 80 3.26 10.41 -1.95
N GLY A 81 3.31 10.44 -3.29
CA GLY A 81 4.54 10.72 -4.03
C GLY A 81 5.64 9.74 -3.63
N ASP A 82 6.69 10.27 -3.00
CA ASP A 82 7.88 9.53 -2.54
C ASP A 82 7.96 9.38 -1.01
N TYR A 83 6.89 9.73 -0.29
CA TYR A 83 6.87 9.76 1.17
C TYR A 83 5.92 8.71 1.76
N VAL A 84 6.42 7.94 2.72
CA VAL A 84 5.56 7.09 3.56
C VAL A 84 4.84 7.99 4.56
N THR A 85 3.52 7.94 4.56
CA THR A 85 2.66 8.74 5.44
C THR A 85 2.17 7.93 6.64
N GLU A 86 1.92 6.63 6.46
CA GLU A 86 1.41 5.72 7.50
C GLU A 86 1.86 4.26 7.25
N ILE A 87 1.93 3.48 8.34
CA ILE A 87 2.18 2.02 8.31
C ILE A 87 1.02 1.32 9.01
N ASN A 88 0.19 0.62 8.24
CA ASN A 88 -0.99 -0.12 8.69
C ASN A 88 -0.65 -1.57 9.00
N VAL A 89 -0.73 -1.97 10.27
CA VAL A 89 -0.29 -3.29 10.76
C VAL A 89 -1.41 -4.16 11.34
N THR A 90 -2.64 -3.64 11.42
CA THR A 90 -3.76 -4.31 12.10
C THR A 90 -4.70 -5.02 11.13
N SER A 91 -5.25 -4.28 10.16
CA SER A 91 -6.18 -4.81 9.16
C SER A 91 -6.01 -4.06 7.83
N PRO A 92 -4.84 -4.19 7.16
CA PRO A 92 -4.64 -3.54 5.87
C PRO A 92 -5.58 -4.14 4.81
N THR A 93 -6.26 -3.26 4.08
CA THR A 93 -7.23 -3.59 3.02
C THR A 93 -6.61 -3.42 1.62
N CYS A 94 -7.43 -3.44 0.56
CA CYS A 94 -7.06 -3.24 -0.85
C CYS A 94 -6.58 -4.47 -1.62
N VAL A 95 -6.63 -5.66 -1.02
CA VAL A 95 -6.30 -6.93 -1.68
C VAL A 95 -7.21 -7.18 -2.89
N ARG A 96 -8.53 -7.10 -2.67
CA ARG A 96 -9.54 -7.42 -3.69
C ARG A 96 -9.41 -6.55 -4.92
N GLU A 97 -9.25 -5.25 -4.73
CA GLU A 97 -9.16 -4.29 -5.81
C GLU A 97 -7.90 -4.47 -6.66
N ILE A 98 -6.80 -4.93 -6.07
CA ILE A 98 -5.56 -5.25 -6.80
C ILE A 98 -5.73 -6.58 -7.54
N ASP A 99 -6.22 -7.62 -6.86
CA ASP A 99 -6.50 -8.93 -7.45
C ASP A 99 -7.45 -8.81 -8.66
N ASP A 100 -8.53 -8.04 -8.54
CA ASP A 100 -9.51 -7.84 -9.62
C ASP A 100 -8.93 -7.13 -10.85
N GLN A 101 -7.94 -6.25 -10.68
CA GLN A 101 -7.37 -5.44 -11.76
C GLN A 101 -6.14 -6.06 -12.43
N PHE A 102 -5.35 -6.85 -11.68
CA PHE A 102 -4.10 -7.46 -12.19
C PHE A 102 -4.11 -8.99 -12.20
N GLY A 103 -5.19 -9.63 -11.73
CA GLY A 103 -5.29 -11.08 -11.66
C GLY A 103 -4.28 -11.71 -10.69
N THR A 104 -3.91 -10.98 -9.64
CA THR A 104 -3.03 -11.48 -8.58
C THR A 104 -3.80 -12.40 -7.62
N SER A 105 -3.05 -13.17 -6.82
CA SER A 105 -3.57 -13.98 -5.73
C SER A 105 -2.86 -13.63 -4.43
N ILE A 106 -2.98 -12.36 -3.98
CA ILE A 106 -2.23 -11.86 -2.80
C ILE A 106 -2.55 -12.67 -1.54
N SER A 107 -3.78 -13.18 -1.42
CA SER A 107 -4.15 -14.07 -0.30
C SER A 107 -3.35 -15.37 -0.33
N ASP A 108 -3.17 -15.98 -1.50
CA ASP A 108 -2.41 -17.23 -1.64
C ASP A 108 -0.92 -17.00 -1.31
N ASP A 109 -0.35 -15.87 -1.75
CA ASP A 109 1.01 -15.46 -1.40
C ASP A 109 1.20 -15.31 0.13
N LEU A 110 0.18 -14.78 0.81
CA LEU A 110 0.19 -14.64 2.27
C LEU A 110 0.13 -16.01 2.96
N PHE A 111 -0.76 -16.91 2.52
CA PHE A 111 -0.85 -18.26 3.09
C PHE A 111 0.42 -19.08 2.84
N ALA A 112 1.05 -18.94 1.67
CA ALA A 112 2.32 -19.60 1.35
C ALA A 112 3.46 -19.22 2.30
N VAL A 113 3.41 -18.04 2.93
CA VAL A 113 4.35 -17.63 3.99
C VAL A 113 3.95 -18.22 5.34
N LEU A 114 2.65 -18.22 5.67
CA LEU A 114 2.14 -18.68 6.97
C LEU A 114 2.25 -20.20 7.17
N GLU A 115 2.29 -20.97 6.08
CA GLU A 115 2.36 -22.44 6.10
C GLU A 115 3.79 -23.00 6.15
N GLN A 116 4.81 -22.15 6.26
CA GLN A 116 6.23 -22.52 6.42
C GLN A 116 6.60 -22.74 7.89
#